data_AF-A0A7X8HXR1-F1
#
_entry.id   AF-A0A7X8HXR1-F1
#
_cell.length_a   1.000
_cell.length_b   1.000
_cell.length_c   1.000
_cell.angle_alpha   90.00
_cell.angle_beta   90.00
_cell.angle_gamma   90.00
#
_symmetry.space_group_name_H-M   'P 1'
#
loop_
_entity.id
_entity.type
_entity.pdbx_description
1 polymer ?
#
loop_
_entity_poly.entity_id
_entity_poly.type
_entity_poly.pdbx_seq_one_letter_code
_entity_poly.pdbx_strand_id
1 'polypeptide(L)'
;MDNQAWALCFLDEGVALSVIDRKETRCQWLSDKEHAQEYILEDYVSYVAELGELDNEQMAGARERFSLLMEQYPDPQVLTEYLNDLTVDLTRILWFGSLQSLAQDYSDFPLALRAYYWQEYGEGDEDPVTPVIEDDWIYLVEAMDDFLLQEDY
;
A
#
# COMPACT_ATOMS: atom_id res chain seq x y z
N MET A 1 -13.02 -2.71 -15.73
CA MET A 1 -12.57 -2.12 -14.46
C MET A 1 -11.59 -1.03 -14.83
N ASP A 2 -11.57 0.11 -14.14
CA ASP A 2 -10.57 1.13 -14.43
C ASP A 2 -9.19 0.57 -14.07
N ASN A 3 -8.34 0.42 -15.08
CA ASN A 3 -6.98 -0.12 -15.06
C ASN A 3 -5.99 0.74 -14.27
N GLN A 4 -6.51 1.62 -13.44
CA GLN A 4 -5.76 2.57 -12.67
C GLN A 4 -5.68 2.17 -11.21
N ALA A 5 -6.24 1.03 -10.76
CA ALA A 5 -6.27 0.69 -9.34
C ALA A 5 -4.90 0.86 -8.64
N TRP A 6 -4.88 1.62 -7.54
CA TRP A 6 -3.69 1.93 -6.74
C TRP A 6 -3.66 1.07 -5.50
N ALA A 7 -2.53 0.40 -5.25
CA ALA A 7 -2.29 -0.38 -4.05
C ALA A 7 -1.68 0.49 -2.94
N LEU A 8 -2.44 0.70 -1.87
CA LEU A 8 -1.96 1.28 -0.61
C LEU A 8 -2.09 0.22 0.49
N CYS A 9 -0.98 -0.26 1.02
CA CYS A 9 -0.97 -1.30 2.04
C CYS A 9 -0.53 -0.74 3.39
N PHE A 10 -1.17 -1.21 4.45
CA PHE A 10 -0.89 -0.83 5.83
C PHE A 10 -0.16 -1.97 6.52
N LEU A 11 0.98 -1.65 7.11
CA LEU A 11 1.67 -2.52 8.05
C LEU A 11 1.33 -1.99 9.45
N ASP A 12 0.45 -2.69 10.16
CA ASP A 12 0.24 -2.45 11.57
C ASP A 12 1.44 -3.03 12.34
N GLU A 13 2.35 -2.16 12.77
CA GLU A 13 3.52 -2.54 13.57
C GLU A 13 3.17 -2.75 15.06
N GLY A 14 1.90 -2.56 15.43
CA GLY A 14 1.33 -3.04 16.69
C GLY A 14 0.96 -1.93 17.66
N VAL A 15 -0.34 -1.70 17.82
CA VAL A 15 -0.90 -1.45 19.15
C VAL A 15 -1.51 -2.74 19.67
N ALA A 16 -0.73 -3.40 20.54
CA ALA A 16 -1.07 -4.60 21.29
C ALA A 16 -2.26 -4.38 22.26
N LEU A 17 -3.50 -4.32 21.73
CA LEU A 17 -4.71 -4.32 22.56
C LEU A 17 -5.65 -5.50 22.29
N SER A 18 -5.32 -6.40 21.35
CA SER A 18 -6.07 -7.62 21.12
C SER A 18 -5.14 -8.84 21.13
N VAL A 19 -5.55 -9.90 21.83
CA VAL A 19 -4.81 -11.14 22.19
C VAL A 19 -4.47 -12.02 20.96
N ILE A 20 -4.54 -11.48 19.75
CA ILE A 20 -4.24 -12.17 18.50
C ILE A 20 -3.17 -11.34 17.78
N ASP A 21 -1.92 -11.67 18.10
CA ASP A 21 -0.71 -11.09 17.55
C ASP A 21 -0.54 -11.59 16.10
N ARG A 22 -1.19 -10.90 15.15
CA ARG A 22 -0.96 -11.06 13.72
C ARG A 22 -0.70 -9.67 13.16
N LYS A 23 0.49 -9.47 12.58
CA LYS A 23 0.70 -8.42 11.58
C LYS A 23 -0.39 -8.59 10.52
N GLU A 24 -1.38 -7.72 10.50
CA GLU A 24 -2.37 -7.73 9.43
C GLU A 24 -1.93 -6.71 8.38
N THR A 25 -1.19 -7.18 7.37
CA THR A 25 -0.98 -6.39 6.17
C THR A 25 -2.33 -6.27 5.47
N ARG A 26 -2.92 -5.07 5.44
CA ARG A 26 -4.18 -4.81 4.74
C ARG A 26 -3.90 -3.93 3.55
N CYS A 27 -4.25 -4.41 2.35
CA CYS A 27 -4.15 -3.61 1.14
C CYS A 27 -5.51 -3.02 0.77
N GLN A 28 -5.51 -1.70 0.61
CA GLN A 28 -6.64 -0.96 0.08
C GLN A 28 -6.37 -0.67 -1.39
N TRP A 29 -7.24 -1.19 -2.25
CA TRP A 29 -7.24 -0.89 -3.67
C TRP A 29 -8.13 0.33 -3.93
N LEU A 30 -7.51 1.40 -4.44
CA LEU A 30 -8.15 2.70 -4.68
C LEU A 30 -8.27 2.94 -6.18
N SER A 31 -9.26 3.71 -6.63
CA SER A 31 -9.55 3.88 -8.06
C SER A 31 -8.44 4.56 -8.84
N ASP A 32 -7.80 5.57 -8.25
CA ASP A 32 -6.74 6.36 -8.84
C ASP A 32 -5.84 6.99 -7.74
N LYS A 33 -4.87 7.81 -8.17
CA LYS A 33 -3.93 8.48 -7.28
C LYS A 33 -4.62 9.52 -6.39
N GLU A 34 -5.55 10.28 -6.94
CA GLU A 34 -6.27 11.33 -6.22
C GLU A 34 -7.09 10.73 -5.07
N HIS A 35 -7.78 9.61 -5.31
CA HIS A 35 -8.49 8.88 -4.26
C HIS A 35 -7.54 8.28 -3.23
N ALA A 36 -6.33 7.86 -3.64
CA ALA A 36 -5.30 7.41 -2.69
C ALA A 36 -4.82 8.54 -1.78
N GLN A 37 -4.65 9.74 -2.31
CA GLN A 37 -4.30 10.92 -1.53
C GLN A 37 -5.43 11.33 -0.58
N GLU A 38 -6.68 11.33 -1.05
CA GLU A 38 -7.86 11.63 -0.23
C GLU A 38 -7.97 10.65 0.95
N TYR A 39 -7.84 9.35 0.68
CA TYR A 39 -7.83 8.32 1.72
C TYR A 39 -6.75 8.59 2.78
N ILE A 40 -5.55 8.99 2.35
CA ILE A 40 -4.46 9.30 3.29
C ILE A 40 -4.84 10.50 4.19
N LEU A 41 -5.42 11.56 3.63
CA LEU A 41 -5.77 12.77 4.39
C LEU A 41 -6.97 12.60 5.32
N GLU A 42 -7.91 11.74 4.96
CA GLU A 42 -9.14 11.55 5.71
C GLU A 42 -9.06 10.32 6.61
N ASP A 43 -9.00 9.12 6.03
CA ASP A 43 -9.07 7.86 6.76
C ASP A 43 -7.77 7.54 7.52
N TYR A 44 -6.63 7.60 6.84
CA TYR A 44 -5.34 7.23 7.46
C TYR A 44 -4.93 8.20 8.57
N VAL A 45 -5.01 9.52 8.34
CA VAL A 45 -4.71 10.50 9.39
C VAL A 45 -5.63 10.32 10.60
N SER A 46 -6.92 10.03 10.37
CA SER A 46 -7.85 9.80 11.48
C SER A 46 -7.45 8.55 12.28
N TYR A 47 -7.11 7.46 11.59
CA TYR A 47 -6.61 6.23 12.23
C TYR A 47 -5.31 6.46 13.02
N VAL A 48 -4.31 7.13 12.42
CA VAL A 48 -3.05 7.46 13.10
C VAL A 48 -3.29 8.35 14.32
N ALA A 49 -4.19 9.33 14.20
CA ALA A 49 -4.55 10.21 15.30
C ALA A 49 -5.22 9.44 16.44
N GLU A 50 -6.07 8.45 16.14
CA GLU A 50 -6.63 7.54 17.14
C GLU A 50 -5.54 6.71 17.83
N LEU A 51 -4.60 6.13 17.08
CA LEU A 51 -3.48 5.36 17.65
C LEU A 51 -2.58 6.22 18.55
N GLY A 52 -2.33 7.46 18.15
CA GLY A 52 -1.52 8.42 18.90
C GLY A 52 -2.28 9.14 20.03
N GLU A 53 -3.57 8.86 20.23
CA GLU A 53 -4.45 9.54 21.18
C GLU A 53 -4.50 11.07 21.00
N LEU A 54 -4.45 11.54 19.76
CA LEU A 54 -4.51 12.97 19.42
C LEU A 54 -5.91 13.54 19.69
N ASP A 55 -5.95 14.77 20.21
CA ASP A 55 -7.18 15.55 20.27
C ASP A 55 -7.54 16.15 18.89
N ASN A 56 -8.73 16.77 18.80
CA ASN A 56 -9.24 17.32 17.54
C ASN A 56 -8.36 18.45 16.96
N GLU A 57 -7.67 19.24 17.80
CA GLU A 57 -6.79 20.31 17.33
C GLU A 57 -5.49 19.72 16.78
N GLN A 58 -4.95 18.70 17.47
CA GLN A 58 -3.78 17.96 17.03
C GLN A 58 -4.05 17.18 15.73
N MET A 59 -5.21 16.53 15.60
CA MET A 59 -5.62 15.84 14.38
C MET A 59 -5.76 16.80 13.19
N ALA A 60 -6.34 17.98 13.41
CA ALA A 60 -6.43 19.00 12.36
C ALA A 60 -5.03 19.46 11.91
N GLY A 61 -4.11 19.66 12.85
CA GLY A 61 -2.71 19.99 12.55
C GLY A 61 -1.97 18.86 11.81
N ALA A 62 -2.21 17.60 12.17
CA ALA A 62 -1.66 16.45 11.47
C ALA A 62 -2.16 16.40 10.02
N ARG A 63 -3.46 16.61 9.79
CA ARG A 63 -4.04 16.65 8.44
C ARG A 63 -3.44 17.78 7.59
N GLU A 64 -3.27 18.97 8.16
CA GLU A 64 -2.60 20.09 7.46
C GLU A 64 -1.15 19.75 7.11
N ARG A 65 -0.42 19.11 8.03
CA ARG A 65 0.96 18.68 7.79
C ARG A 65 1.06 17.65 6.67
N PHE A 66 0.15 16.67 6.64
CA PHE A 66 0.08 15.65 5.60
C PHE A 66 -0.25 16.28 4.24
N SER A 67 -1.23 17.18 4.19
CA SER A 67 -1.58 17.93 2.97
C SER A 67 -0.38 18.68 2.42
N LEU A 68 0.38 19.36 3.28
CA LEU A 68 1.58 20.09 2.87
C LEU A 68 2.67 19.15 2.31
N LEU A 69 2.85 17.95 2.89
CA LEU A 69 3.81 16.98 2.37
C LEU A 69 3.40 16.47 0.99
N MET A 70 2.10 16.24 0.75
CA MET A 70 1.61 15.83 -0.57
C MET A 70 1.86 16.88 -1.66
N GLU A 71 1.72 18.16 -1.32
CA GLU A 71 2.04 19.26 -2.24
C GLU A 71 3.54 19.36 -2.54
N GLN A 72 4.38 19.11 -1.54
CA GLN A 72 5.85 19.20 -1.66
C GLN A 72 6.46 18.00 -2.37
N TYR A 73 5.89 16.81 -2.17
CA TYR A 73 6.40 15.54 -2.66
C TYR A 73 5.32 14.86 -3.51
N PRO A 74 5.20 15.23 -4.80
CA PRO A 74 4.21 14.63 -5.69
C PRO A 74 4.55 13.18 -6.08
N ASP A 75 5.78 12.74 -5.85
CA ASP A 75 6.20 11.35 -6.02
C ASP A 75 5.70 10.51 -4.84
N PRO A 76 4.83 9.51 -5.06
CA PRO A 76 4.30 8.65 -4.02
C PRO A 76 5.36 7.94 -3.17
N GLN A 77 6.47 7.51 -3.78
CA GLN A 77 7.50 6.74 -3.09
C GLN A 77 8.23 7.63 -2.07
N VAL A 78 8.60 8.83 -2.51
CA VAL A 78 9.23 9.84 -1.65
C VAL A 78 8.26 10.34 -0.58
N LEU A 79 6.99 10.58 -0.95
CA LEU A 79 5.96 10.99 0.00
C LEU A 79 5.79 9.97 1.13
N THR A 80 5.71 8.68 0.79
CA THR A 80 5.55 7.60 1.76
C THR A 80 6.69 7.55 2.78
N GLU A 81 7.94 7.83 2.38
CA GLU A 81 9.06 7.94 3.33
C GLU A 81 8.79 9.02 4.39
N TYR A 82 8.43 10.23 3.95
CA TYR A 82 8.14 11.34 4.88
C TYR A 82 6.91 11.11 5.74
N LEU A 83 5.87 10.45 5.20
CA LEU A 83 4.68 10.12 5.97
C LEU A 83 5.01 9.08 7.05
N ASN A 84 5.76 8.04 6.71
CA ASN A 84 6.19 7.02 7.65
C ASN A 84 7.11 7.59 8.74
N ASP A 85 7.95 8.56 8.44
CA ASP A 85 8.76 9.28 9.44
C ASP A 85 7.90 10.03 10.48
N LEU A 86 6.68 10.47 10.10
CA LEU A 86 5.75 11.13 11.02
C LEU A 86 4.93 10.15 11.86
N THR A 87 4.79 8.91 11.40
CA THR A 87 3.94 7.88 12.04
C THR A 87 4.76 6.73 12.63
N VAL A 88 6.06 6.95 12.82
CA VAL A 88 6.97 6.04 13.51
C VAL A 88 6.35 5.58 14.83
N ASP A 89 6.50 4.29 15.13
CA ASP A 89 5.97 3.61 16.31
C ASP A 89 4.43 3.52 16.38
N LEU A 90 3.69 4.00 15.37
CA LEU A 90 2.23 3.86 15.28
C LEU A 90 1.82 2.89 14.18
N THR A 91 2.18 3.19 12.93
CA THR A 91 1.81 2.39 11.75
C THR A 91 2.62 2.85 10.55
N ARG A 92 2.76 1.98 9.56
CA ARG A 92 3.49 2.25 8.33
C ARG A 92 2.62 2.03 7.10
N ILE A 93 2.74 2.89 6.10
CA ILE A 93 2.13 2.71 4.79
C ILE A 93 3.18 2.29 3.77
N LEU A 94 2.76 1.42 2.85
CA LEU A 94 3.46 1.05 1.64
C LEU A 94 2.61 1.45 0.45
N TRP A 95 3.22 2.18 -0.47
CA TRP A 95 2.55 2.66 -1.67
C TRP A 95 3.21 2.04 -2.90
N PHE A 96 2.63 0.96 -3.41
CA PHE A 96 3.19 0.18 -4.53
C PHE A 96 2.85 0.75 -5.92
N GLY A 97 1.94 1.70 -5.98
CA GLY A 97 1.57 2.40 -7.21
C GLY A 97 0.37 1.75 -7.91
N SER A 98 0.31 1.89 -9.23
CA SER A 98 -0.79 1.36 -10.03
C SER A 98 -0.64 -0.14 -10.31
N LEU A 99 -1.76 -0.82 -10.55
CA LEU A 99 -1.77 -2.22 -10.98
C LEU A 99 -1.01 -2.44 -12.29
N GLN A 100 -1.03 -1.44 -13.18
CA GLN A 100 -0.21 -1.44 -14.39
C GLN A 100 1.29 -1.51 -14.06
N SER A 101 1.76 -0.68 -13.13
CA SER A 101 3.15 -0.70 -12.66
C SER A 101 3.50 -2.05 -12.06
N LEU A 102 2.64 -2.60 -11.20
CA LEU A 102 2.84 -3.93 -10.62
C LEU A 102 2.91 -5.04 -11.68
N ALA A 103 2.12 -4.94 -12.76
CA ALA A 103 2.07 -5.93 -13.82
C ALA A 103 3.22 -5.82 -14.84
N GLN A 104 3.91 -4.67 -14.94
CA GLN A 104 4.80 -4.38 -16.07
C GLN A 104 6.19 -3.87 -15.67
N ASP A 105 6.32 -3.20 -14.52
CA ASP A 105 7.57 -2.58 -14.11
C ASP A 105 8.62 -3.63 -13.68
N TYR A 106 9.89 -3.27 -13.84
CA TYR A 106 11.04 -4.14 -13.56
C TYR A 106 11.78 -3.74 -12.27
N SER A 107 11.09 -3.04 -11.36
CA SER A 107 11.61 -2.86 -10.00
C SER A 107 11.47 -4.14 -9.19
N ASP A 108 12.21 -4.23 -8.08
CA ASP A 108 12.35 -5.47 -7.32
C ASP A 108 11.01 -6.04 -6.83
N PHE A 109 10.11 -5.19 -6.32
CA PHE A 109 8.81 -5.65 -5.81
C PHE A 109 7.85 -6.16 -6.91
N PRO A 110 7.54 -5.41 -7.99
CA PRO A 110 6.78 -5.94 -9.13
C PRO A 110 7.35 -7.23 -9.73
N LEU A 111 8.68 -7.38 -9.76
CA LEU A 111 9.29 -8.63 -10.23
C LEU A 111 9.05 -9.80 -9.27
N ALA A 112 9.19 -9.58 -7.97
CA ALA A 112 8.91 -10.61 -6.96
C ALA A 112 7.43 -11.02 -6.96
N LEU A 113 6.52 -10.04 -7.02
CA LEU A 113 5.09 -10.27 -7.10
C LEU A 113 4.72 -11.07 -8.36
N ARG A 114 5.29 -10.74 -9.52
CA ARG A 114 5.05 -11.47 -10.76
C ARG A 114 5.60 -12.89 -10.73
N ALA A 115 6.76 -13.09 -10.12
CA ALA A 115 7.30 -14.44 -9.92
C ALA A 115 6.34 -15.31 -9.08
N TYR A 116 5.78 -14.74 -8.01
CA TYR A 116 4.77 -15.41 -7.20
C TYR A 116 3.48 -15.67 -8.00
N TYR A 117 2.98 -14.67 -8.74
CA TYR A 117 1.81 -14.81 -9.60
C TYR A 117 1.95 -15.95 -10.62
N TRP A 118 3.08 -16.03 -11.35
CA TRP A 118 3.29 -17.10 -12.34
C TRP A 118 3.47 -18.47 -11.71
N GLN A 119 3.95 -18.55 -10.47
CA GLN A 119 4.00 -19.82 -9.74
C GLN A 119 2.59 -20.34 -9.41
N GLU A 120 1.67 -19.46 -9.03
CA GLU A 120 0.33 -19.84 -8.58
C GLU A 120 -0.68 -19.97 -9.73
N TYR A 121 -0.58 -19.11 -10.74
CA TYR A 121 -1.56 -19.00 -11.83
C TYR A 121 -1.02 -19.38 -13.22
N GLY A 122 0.30 -19.56 -13.37
CA GLY A 122 0.91 -19.96 -14.64
C GLY A 122 0.74 -21.45 -14.97
N GLU A 123 1.00 -21.81 -16.22
CA GLU A 123 1.05 -23.20 -16.69
C GLU A 123 2.40 -23.89 -16.34
N GLY A 124 3.36 -23.13 -15.80
CA GLY A 124 4.62 -23.62 -15.23
C GLY A 124 5.81 -23.56 -16.19
N ASP A 125 5.65 -22.96 -17.37
CA ASP A 125 6.72 -22.68 -18.33
C ASP A 125 6.93 -21.18 -18.59
N GLU A 126 6.12 -20.32 -17.98
CA GLU A 126 6.22 -18.88 -18.07
C GLU A 126 7.47 -18.36 -17.35
N ASP A 127 8.14 -17.39 -17.98
CA ASP A 127 9.24 -16.68 -17.33
C ASP A 127 8.67 -15.82 -16.18
N PRO A 128 9.19 -15.92 -14.95
CA PRO A 128 8.77 -15.11 -13.79
C PRO A 128 8.75 -13.60 -14.02
N VAL A 129 9.53 -13.09 -14.99
CA VAL A 129 9.58 -11.66 -15.33
C VAL A 129 8.59 -11.25 -16.42
N THR A 130 7.77 -12.19 -16.92
CA THR A 130 6.78 -11.92 -17.97
C THR A 130 5.72 -10.95 -17.45
N PRO A 131 5.39 -9.88 -18.19
CA PRO A 131 4.29 -8.99 -17.81
C PRO A 131 2.93 -9.70 -17.77
N VAL A 132 2.10 -9.35 -16.79
CA VAL A 132 0.73 -9.89 -16.67
C VAL A 132 -0.18 -9.11 -17.60
N ILE A 133 -0.95 -9.84 -18.43
CA ILE A 133 -1.91 -9.21 -19.33
C ILE A 133 -3.08 -8.61 -18.56
N GLU A 134 -3.66 -7.55 -19.10
CA GLU A 134 -4.69 -6.75 -18.43
C GLU A 134 -5.91 -7.57 -17.98
N ASP A 135 -6.32 -8.54 -18.80
CA ASP A 135 -7.46 -9.42 -18.50
C ASP A 135 -7.24 -10.25 -17.22
N ASP A 136 -5.98 -10.48 -16.82
CA ASP A 136 -5.59 -11.30 -15.67
C ASP A 136 -5.17 -10.47 -14.45
N TRP A 137 -5.25 -9.14 -14.52
CA TRP A 137 -4.86 -8.26 -13.42
C TRP A 137 -5.66 -8.49 -12.13
N ILE A 138 -6.88 -9.00 -12.22
CA ILE A 138 -7.66 -9.39 -11.04
C ILE A 138 -6.98 -10.51 -10.24
N TYR A 139 -6.31 -11.44 -10.91
CA TYR A 139 -5.55 -12.51 -10.26
C TYR A 139 -4.22 -11.99 -9.72
N LEU A 140 -3.65 -10.95 -10.32
CA LEU A 140 -2.49 -10.25 -9.76
C LEU A 140 -2.83 -9.55 -8.43
N VAL A 141 -4.04 -9.00 -8.32
CA VAL A 141 -4.57 -8.44 -7.06
C VAL A 141 -4.64 -9.53 -5.98
N GLU A 142 -5.26 -10.68 -6.30
CA GLU A 142 -5.35 -11.83 -5.39
C GLU A 142 -3.94 -12.32 -4.97
N ALA A 143 -3.03 -12.45 -5.93
CA ALA A 143 -1.66 -12.84 -5.69
C ALA A 143 -0.91 -11.87 -4.77
N MET A 144 -1.20 -10.57 -4.84
CA MET A 144 -0.57 -9.56 -3.99
C MET A 144 -0.99 -9.70 -2.53
N ASP A 145 -2.28 -9.92 -2.28
CA ASP A 145 -2.79 -10.14 -0.93
C ASP A 145 -2.15 -11.39 -0.30
N ASP A 146 -2.03 -12.48 -1.06
CA ASP A 146 -1.37 -13.70 -0.59
C ASP A 146 0.14 -13.53 -0.40
N PHE A 147 0.82 -12.86 -1.34
CA PHE A 147 2.26 -12.59 -1.30
C PHE A 147 2.64 -11.82 -0.03
N LEU A 148 1.89 -10.78 0.31
CA LEU A 148 2.12 -9.95 1.49
C LEU A 148 1.78 -10.63 2.82
N LEU A 149 1.03 -11.73 2.79
CA LEU A 149 0.77 -12.56 3.98
C LEU A 149 1.85 -13.62 4.20
N GLN A 150 2.50 -14.08 3.13
CA GLN A 150 3.51 -15.14 3.18
C GLN A 150 4.93 -14.61 3.40
N GLU A 151 5.24 -13.45 2.83
CA GLU A 151 6.52 -12.78 2.97
C GLU A 151 6.46 -11.75 4.12
N ASP A 152 7.42 -11.80 5.05
CA ASP A 152 7.62 -10.74 6.05
C ASP A 152 8.20 -9.48 5.36
N TYR A 153 7.39 -8.77 4.57
CA TYR A 153 7.78 -7.52 3.89
C TYR A 153 7.58 -6.27 4.76
#